data_AF-A0A5J6Q2S1-F1
#
_entry.id   AF-A0A5J6Q2S1-F1
#
_cell.length_a   1.000
_cell.length_b   1.000
_cell.length_c   1.000
_cell.angle_alpha   90.00
_cell.angle_beta   90.00
_cell.angle_gamma   90.00
#
_symmetry.space_group_name_H-M   'P 1'
#
loop_
_entity.id
_entity.type
_entity.pdbx_description
1 polymer ?
#
loop_
_entity_poly.entity_id
_entity_poly.type
_entity_poly.pdbx_seq_one_letter_code
_entity_poly.pdbx_strand_id
1 'polypeptide(L)'
;MATSPQPIWLSLDDLAHLFGLSSRACAQQLSQAGLRLSGGAPSAEAIRTGAARRSHGGRTTGPKLWNREVCSTALGARGLQPVSLAERVRQWADLLEALVHGSPSISLSADQMAEDVPSELVEPVNRQLQHDGCSYRVRRRGLHRGGRAAVSAGAD
;
A
#
# COMPACT_ATOMS: atom_id res chain seq x y z
N MET A 1 -23.83 18.64 9.86
CA MET A 1 -23.51 17.35 10.50
C MET A 1 -22.18 16.88 9.94
N ALA A 2 -21.10 16.93 10.71
CA ALA A 2 -19.81 16.42 10.26
C ALA A 2 -19.90 14.90 10.24
N THR A 3 -19.80 14.29 9.05
CA THR A 3 -19.65 12.84 8.91
C THR A 3 -18.34 12.48 9.62
N SER A 4 -18.41 11.88 10.80
CA SER A 4 -17.21 11.36 11.47
C SER A 4 -16.48 10.44 10.49
N PRO A 5 -15.17 10.64 10.23
CA PRO A 5 -14.44 9.79 9.31
C PRO A 5 -14.59 8.34 9.79
N GLN A 6 -15.14 7.48 8.93
CA GLN A 6 -15.25 6.06 9.26
C GLN A 6 -13.82 5.53 9.48
N PRO A 7 -13.57 4.80 10.57
CA PRO A 7 -12.22 4.30 10.86
C PRO A 7 -11.76 3.41 9.70
N ILE A 8 -10.66 3.82 9.05
CA ILE A 8 -10.05 3.05 7.97
C ILE A 8 -9.24 1.92 8.58
N TRP A 9 -9.68 0.70 8.29
CA TRP A 9 -9.04 -0.54 8.76
C TRP A 9 -8.14 -1.10 7.67
N LEU A 10 -6.87 -1.25 7.97
CA LEU A 10 -5.83 -1.63 7.02
C LEU A 10 -5.23 -2.99 7.39
N SER A 11 -4.80 -3.73 6.38
CA SER A 11 -3.90 -4.86 6.61
C SER A 11 -2.55 -4.34 7.11
N LEU A 12 -1.71 -5.25 7.63
CA LEU A 12 -0.34 -4.89 8.01
C LEU A 12 0.45 -4.38 6.80
N ASP A 13 0.21 -4.97 5.62
CA ASP A 13 0.90 -4.58 4.38
C ASP A 13 0.48 -3.17 3.97
N ASP A 14 -0.82 -2.86 3.94
CA ASP A 14 -1.29 -1.52 3.57
C ASP A 14 -0.81 -0.45 4.55
N LEU A 15 -0.77 -0.78 5.84
CA LEU A 15 -0.22 0.11 6.86
C LEU A 15 1.28 0.32 6.63
N ALA A 16 2.04 -0.71 6.28
CA ALA A 16 3.46 -0.59 5.97
C ALA A 16 3.69 0.33 4.75
N HIS A 17 2.89 0.20 3.71
CA HIS A 17 2.94 1.05 2.51
C HIS A 17 2.65 2.53 2.81
N LEU A 18 1.81 2.85 3.80
CA LEU A 18 1.59 4.23 4.23
C LEU A 18 2.86 4.90 4.79
N PHE A 19 3.75 4.11 5.40
CA PHE A 19 4.97 4.58 6.03
C PHE A 19 6.23 4.33 5.18
N GLY A 20 6.08 3.80 3.96
CA GLY A 20 7.23 3.39 3.15
C GLY A 20 8.07 2.29 3.80
N LEU A 21 7.45 1.47 4.66
CA LEU A 21 8.10 0.39 5.39
C LEU A 21 7.81 -0.96 4.71
N SER A 22 8.70 -1.93 4.90
CA SER A 22 8.35 -3.33 4.66
C SER A 22 7.37 -3.82 5.73
N SER A 23 6.53 -4.80 5.39
CA SER A 23 5.57 -5.39 6.33
C SER A 23 6.23 -5.90 7.61
N ARG A 24 7.44 -6.47 7.51
CA ARG A 24 8.24 -6.92 8.65
C ARG A 24 8.69 -5.75 9.53
N ALA A 25 9.17 -4.66 8.93
CA ALA A 25 9.58 -3.47 9.68
C ALA A 25 8.38 -2.81 10.36
N CYS A 26 7.25 -2.69 9.67
CA CYS A 26 6.00 -2.20 10.27
C CYS A 26 5.55 -3.09 11.44
N ALA A 27 5.57 -4.42 11.27
CA ALA A 27 5.30 -5.38 12.35
C ALA A 27 6.21 -5.19 13.57
N GLN A 28 7.50 -4.94 13.35
CA GLN A 28 8.46 -4.70 14.41
C GLN A 28 8.16 -3.39 15.14
N GLN A 29 7.83 -2.32 14.43
CA GLN A 29 7.46 -1.03 15.02
C GLN A 29 6.19 -1.13 15.86
N LEU A 30 5.16 -1.84 15.37
CA LEU A 30 3.95 -2.11 16.15
C LEU A 30 4.24 -2.95 17.40
N SER A 31 5.21 -3.86 17.34
CA SER A 31 5.63 -4.63 18.50
C SER A 31 6.39 -3.79 19.52
N GLN A 32 7.27 -2.91 19.06
CA GLN A 32 7.96 -1.96 19.94
C GLN A 32 7.01 -0.90 20.53
N ALA A 33 5.90 -0.60 19.85
CA ALA A 33 4.83 0.25 20.36
C ALA A 33 3.89 -0.47 21.35
N GLY A 34 4.12 -1.75 21.65
CA GLY A 34 3.25 -2.55 22.52
C GLY A 34 1.88 -2.90 21.90
N LEU A 35 1.66 -2.58 20.62
CA LEU A 35 0.41 -2.85 19.92
C LEU A 35 0.34 -4.28 19.36
N ARG A 36 1.50 -4.92 19.15
CA ARG A 36 1.62 -6.25 18.56
C ARG A 36 2.51 -7.16 19.39
N LEU A 37 2.00 -8.33 19.77
CA LEU A 37 2.75 -9.36 20.49
C LEU A 37 3.76 -10.06 19.58
N SER A 38 4.75 -10.74 20.16
CA SER A 38 5.79 -11.50 19.42
C SER A 38 5.21 -12.59 18.50
N GLY A 39 4.06 -13.18 18.88
CA GLY A 39 3.29 -14.11 18.04
C GLY A 39 2.50 -13.43 16.91
N GLY A 40 2.71 -12.13 16.72
CA GLY A 40 2.10 -11.29 15.70
C GLY A 40 0.63 -10.95 15.93
N ALA A 41 0.02 -11.38 17.04
CA ALA A 41 -1.34 -11.00 17.41
C ALA A 41 -1.37 -9.57 17.96
N PRO A 42 -2.48 -8.82 17.79
CA PRO A 42 -2.64 -7.55 18.49
C PRO A 42 -2.65 -7.77 20.00
N SER A 43 -2.05 -6.84 20.75
CA SER A 43 -2.10 -6.86 22.21
C SER A 43 -3.52 -6.55 22.70
N ALA A 44 -3.84 -6.92 23.94
CA ALA A 44 -5.13 -6.55 24.55
C ALA A 44 -5.33 -5.03 24.56
N GLU A 45 -4.25 -4.26 24.74
CA GLU A 45 -4.27 -2.80 24.66
C GLU A 45 -4.66 -2.29 23.28
N ALA A 46 -4.11 -2.88 22.22
CA ALA A 46 -4.44 -2.49 20.86
C ALA A 46 -5.92 -2.75 20.52
N ILE A 47 -6.51 -3.82 21.08
CA ILE A 47 -7.96 -4.07 20.93
C ILE A 47 -8.78 -3.06 21.74
N ARG A 48 -8.40 -2.80 23.00
CA ARG A 48 -9.13 -1.88 23.90
C ARG A 48 -9.16 -0.44 23.37
N THR A 49 -8.04 0.02 22.82
CA THR A 49 -7.88 1.38 22.28
C THR A 49 -8.42 1.52 20.85
N GLY A 50 -8.89 0.42 20.24
CA GLY A 50 -9.34 0.42 18.85
C GLY A 50 -8.21 0.53 17.82
N ALA A 51 -6.95 0.37 18.24
CA ALA A 51 -5.79 0.33 17.34
C ALA A 51 -5.78 -0.91 16.43
N ALA A 52 -6.38 -2.01 16.89
CA ALA A 52 -6.49 -3.24 16.12
C ALA A 52 -7.83 -3.93 16.36
N ARG A 53 -8.27 -4.71 15.38
CA ARG A 53 -9.38 -5.65 15.55
C ARG A 53 -9.04 -7.00 14.92
N ARG A 54 -9.58 -8.05 15.51
CA ARG A 54 -9.54 -9.39 14.91
C ARG A 54 -10.62 -9.46 13.85
N SER A 55 -10.27 -9.79 12.61
CA SER A 55 -11.31 -10.10 11.62
C SER A 55 -12.13 -11.30 12.11
N HIS A 56 -13.45 -11.19 12.02
CA HIS A 56 -14.40 -12.15 12.58
C HIS A 56 -14.37 -13.44 11.73
N GLY A 57 -13.41 -14.30 12.00
CA GLY A 57 -13.18 -15.51 11.22
C GLY A 57 -12.35 -16.52 11.99
N GLY A 58 -12.83 -16.92 13.18
CA GLY A 58 -12.61 -18.19 13.91
C GLY A 58 -11.19 -18.73 14.14
N ARG A 59 -10.15 -18.20 13.50
CA ARG A 59 -8.79 -18.70 13.53
C ARG A 59 -7.93 -17.68 14.27
N THR A 60 -7.09 -18.17 15.17
CA THR A 60 -6.03 -17.42 15.84
C THR A 60 -5.08 -16.70 14.86
N THR A 61 -5.15 -17.05 13.57
CA THR A 61 -4.39 -16.49 12.44
C THR A 61 -5.21 -15.64 11.45
N GLY A 62 -6.47 -15.30 11.73
CA GLY A 62 -7.30 -14.50 10.83
C GLY A 62 -6.70 -13.12 10.49
N PRO A 63 -7.15 -12.46 9.39
CA PRO A 63 -6.57 -11.19 8.96
C PRO A 63 -6.69 -10.15 10.07
N LYS A 64 -5.55 -9.54 10.40
CA LYS A 64 -5.42 -8.57 11.49
C LYS A 64 -5.56 -7.19 10.88
N LEU A 65 -6.60 -6.49 11.31
CA LEU A 65 -6.89 -5.16 10.80
C LEU A 65 -6.40 -4.13 11.82
N TRP A 66 -5.65 -3.16 11.32
CA TRP A 66 -5.05 -2.07 12.08
C TRP A 66 -5.76 -0.78 11.74
N ASN A 67 -6.13 0.00 12.76
CA ASN A 67 -6.77 1.28 12.54
C ASN A 67 -5.72 2.28 12.05
N ARG A 68 -5.95 2.84 10.86
CA ARG A 68 -5.03 3.77 10.21
C ARG A 68 -4.65 4.92 11.13
N GLU A 69 -5.62 5.61 11.72
CA GLU A 69 -5.37 6.82 12.49
C GLU A 69 -4.63 6.51 13.79
N VAL A 70 -5.12 5.54 14.56
CA VAL A 70 -4.52 5.17 15.85
C VAL A 70 -3.11 4.61 15.66
N CYS A 71 -2.91 3.75 14.65
CA CYS A 71 -1.57 3.25 14.33
C CYS A 71 -0.67 4.35 13.78
N SER A 72 -1.18 5.29 12.99
CA SER A 72 -0.38 6.41 12.51
C SER A 72 0.07 7.33 13.64
N THR A 73 -0.78 7.60 14.63
CA THR A 73 -0.39 8.35 15.83
C THR A 73 0.65 7.60 16.65
N ALA A 74 0.47 6.30 16.87
CA ALA A 74 1.41 5.48 17.63
C ALA A 74 2.80 5.37 16.95
N LEU A 75 2.83 5.26 15.63
CA LEU A 75 4.07 5.27 14.84
C LEU A 75 4.67 6.68 14.79
N GLY A 76 3.85 7.72 14.69
CA GLY A 76 4.24 9.14 14.76
C GLY A 76 4.93 9.51 16.07
N ALA A 77 4.43 9.03 17.20
CA ALA A 77 5.06 9.20 18.51
C ALA A 77 6.47 8.58 18.60
N ARG A 78 6.83 7.69 17.67
CA ARG A 78 8.15 7.07 17.54
C ARG A 78 9.02 7.74 16.47
N GLY A 79 8.57 8.87 15.92
CA GLY A 79 9.29 9.62 14.88
C GLY A 79 9.03 9.15 13.45
N LEU A 80 8.12 8.18 13.23
CA LEU A 80 7.75 7.74 11.90
C LEU A 80 6.65 8.63 11.33
N GLN A 81 6.94 9.31 10.23
CA GLN A 81 5.92 10.07 9.51
C GLN A 81 5.35 9.23 8.36
N PRO A 82 4.02 9.25 8.13
CA PRO A 82 3.46 8.70 6.91
C PRO A 82 4.15 9.37 5.73
N VAL A 83 4.57 8.60 4.74
CA VAL A 83 5.09 9.20 3.51
C VAL A 83 3.93 9.93 2.86
N SER A 84 4.08 11.24 2.67
CA SER A 84 3.01 12.03 2.08
C SER A 84 2.69 11.46 0.69
N LEU A 85 1.42 11.54 0.30
CA LEU A 85 1.03 11.09 -1.05
C LEU A 85 1.87 11.80 -2.12
N ALA A 86 2.12 13.09 -1.94
CA ALA A 86 2.96 13.89 -2.84
C ALA A 86 4.40 13.36 -2.90
N GLU A 87 4.98 13.00 -1.77
CA GLU A 87 6.36 12.47 -1.72
C GLU A 87 6.47 11.11 -2.40
N ARG A 88 5.51 10.20 -2.20
CA ARG A 88 5.49 8.91 -2.92
C ARG A 88 5.32 9.11 -4.42
N VAL A 89 4.45 10.03 -4.82
CA VAL A 89 4.21 10.36 -6.24
C VAL A 89 5.49 10.90 -6.88
N ARG A 90 6.19 11.80 -6.18
CA ARG A 90 7.47 12.35 -6.62
C ARG A 90 8.54 11.27 -6.76
N GLN A 91 8.72 10.44 -5.75
CA GLN A 91 9.72 9.36 -5.78
C GLN A 91 9.50 8.38 -6.94
N TRP A 92 8.25 8.03 -7.22
CA TRP A 92 7.91 7.20 -8.37
C TRP A 92 8.15 7.91 -9.71
N ALA A 93 7.80 9.19 -9.81
CA ALA A 93 8.04 9.98 -11.01
C ALA A 93 9.56 10.11 -11.29
N ASP A 94 10.34 10.50 -10.27
CA ASP A 94 11.81 10.65 -10.35
C ASP A 94 12.47 9.32 -10.77
N LEU A 95 12.04 8.19 -10.20
CA LEU A 95 12.56 6.87 -10.54
C LEU A 95 12.26 6.51 -12.01
N LEU A 96 11.01 6.66 -12.45
CA LEU A 96 10.60 6.30 -13.81
C LEU A 96 11.28 7.21 -14.85
N GLU A 97 11.39 8.50 -14.56
CA GLU A 97 12.12 9.44 -15.41
C GLU A 97 13.60 9.06 -15.54
N ALA A 98 14.26 8.73 -14.43
CA ALA A 98 15.66 8.31 -14.44
C ALA A 98 15.88 7.01 -15.23
N LEU A 99 14.92 6.09 -15.20
CA LEU A 99 14.96 4.86 -16.00
C LEU A 99 14.76 5.11 -17.50
N VAL A 100 13.88 6.04 -17.87
CA VAL A 100 13.63 6.43 -19.26
C VAL A 100 14.84 7.13 -19.88
N HIS A 101 15.50 8.00 -19.12
CA HIS A 101 16.69 8.72 -19.58
C HIS A 101 17.97 7.87 -19.54
N GLY A 102 17.86 6.59 -19.19
CA GLY A 102 18.96 5.64 -19.24
C GLY A 102 19.98 5.86 -18.13
N SER A 103 19.59 5.59 -16.89
CA SER A 103 20.57 5.49 -15.81
C SER A 103 21.43 4.21 -16.00
N PRO A 104 22.76 4.32 -16.19
CA PRO A 104 23.63 3.20 -16.55
C PRO A 104 23.80 2.15 -15.45
N SER A 105 23.18 2.34 -14.28
CA SER A 105 23.29 1.47 -13.11
C SER A 105 22.04 0.62 -12.84
N ILE A 106 20.98 0.73 -13.64
CA ILE A 106 19.73 0.00 -13.40
C ILE A 106 19.40 -0.91 -14.60
N SER A 107 19.47 -2.23 -14.37
CA SER A 107 19.16 -3.26 -15.39
C SER A 107 17.65 -3.46 -15.64
N LEU A 108 16.80 -2.81 -14.84
CA LEU A 108 15.33 -2.86 -14.96
C LEU A 108 14.86 -1.74 -15.88
N SER A 109 13.96 -2.04 -16.82
CA SER A 109 13.35 -1.01 -17.66
C SER A 109 12.26 -0.25 -16.90
N ALA A 110 11.96 0.98 -17.35
CA ALA A 110 10.86 1.78 -16.80
C ALA A 110 9.52 1.00 -16.84
N ASP A 111 9.29 0.19 -17.88
CA ASP A 111 8.08 -0.65 -18.00
C ASP A 111 8.01 -1.75 -16.96
N GLN A 112 9.14 -2.39 -16.64
CA GLN A 112 9.17 -3.41 -15.57
C GLN A 112 8.90 -2.77 -14.21
N MET A 113 9.43 -1.56 -13.97
CA MET A 113 9.20 -0.86 -12.71
C MET A 113 7.82 -0.23 -12.61
N ALA A 114 7.22 0.15 -13.74
CA ALA A 114 5.86 0.65 -13.81
C ALA A 114 4.82 -0.41 -13.38
N GLU A 115 5.14 -1.71 -13.47
CA GLU A 115 4.26 -2.78 -12.96
C GLU A 115 4.13 -2.78 -11.43
N ASP A 116 5.14 -2.30 -10.71
CA ASP A 116 5.16 -2.23 -9.25
C ASP A 116 4.54 -0.96 -8.70
N VAL A 117 4.18 0.00 -9.57
CA VAL A 117 3.48 1.23 -9.17
C VAL A 117 2.10 0.85 -8.62
N PRO A 118 1.79 1.21 -7.36
CA PRO A 118 0.48 0.93 -6.78
C PRO A 118 -0.65 1.55 -7.61
N SER A 119 -1.73 0.82 -7.79
CA SER A 119 -2.84 1.19 -8.68
C SER A 119 -3.47 2.56 -8.37
N GLU A 120 -3.44 2.97 -7.11
CA GLU A 120 -3.90 4.26 -6.60
C GLU A 120 -2.93 5.41 -6.89
N LEU A 121 -1.65 5.10 -7.14
CA LEU A 121 -0.60 6.05 -7.47
C LEU A 121 -0.40 6.25 -8.97
N VAL A 122 -0.91 5.35 -9.83
CA VAL A 122 -0.73 5.46 -11.29
C VAL A 122 -1.21 6.81 -11.85
N GLU A 123 -2.39 7.28 -11.45
CA GLU A 123 -2.93 8.55 -11.93
C GLU A 123 -2.12 9.77 -11.44
N PRO A 124 -1.83 9.92 -10.14
CA PRO A 124 -1.03 11.05 -9.69
C PRO A 124 0.43 10.99 -10.18
N VAL A 125 1.04 9.81 -10.33
CA VAL A 125 2.38 9.67 -10.93
C VAL A 125 2.40 10.12 -12.38
N ASN A 126 1.42 9.71 -13.19
CA ASN A 126 1.33 10.17 -14.59
C ASN A 126 1.14 11.68 -14.72
N ARG A 127 0.38 12.30 -13.81
CA ARG A 127 0.25 13.77 -13.77
C ARG A 127 1.57 14.45 -13.42
N GLN A 128 2.33 13.88 -12.48
CA GLN A 128 3.64 14.38 -12.11
C GLN A 128 4.65 14.25 -13.26
N LEU A 129 4.75 13.07 -13.88
CA LEU A 129 5.58 12.86 -15.08
C LEU A 129 5.26 13.85 -16.20
N GLN A 130 3.97 14.12 -16.45
CA GLN A 130 3.56 15.10 -17.45
C GLN A 130 3.95 16.52 -17.07
N HIS A 131 3.81 16.89 -15.78
CA HIS A 131 4.25 18.18 -15.27
C HIS A 131 5.77 18.37 -15.45
N ASP A 132 6.53 17.30 -15.24
CA ASP A 132 8.00 17.31 -15.33
C ASP A 132 8.50 17.17 -16.79
N GLY A 133 7.58 17.11 -17.77
CA GLY A 133 7.89 17.06 -19.19
C GLY A 133 8.26 15.66 -19.71
N CYS A 134 8.15 14.63 -18.87
CA CYS A 134 8.39 13.25 -19.25
C CYS A 134 7.20 12.72 -20.08
N SER A 135 7.49 12.19 -21.27
CA SER A 135 6.47 11.60 -22.16
C SER A 135 6.06 10.18 -21.75
N TYR A 136 6.80 9.57 -20.83
CA TYR A 136 6.52 8.25 -20.30
C TYR A 136 5.22 8.22 -19.49
N ARG A 137 4.47 7.14 -19.60
CA ARG A 137 3.21 6.94 -18.86
C ARG A 137 3.10 5.53 -18.33
N VAL A 138 2.85 5.42 -17.03
CA VAL A 138 2.51 4.19 -16.34
C VAL A 138 1.14 3.73 -16.80
N ARG A 139 1.03 2.48 -17.25
CA ARG A 139 -0.25 1.86 -17.59
C ARG A 139 -0.80 1.18 -16.35
N ARG A 140 -2.06 1.46 -15.99
CA ARG A 140 -2.76 0.63 -15.01
C ARG A 140 -2.78 -0.80 -15.56
N ARG A 141 -2.42 -1.79 -14.74
CA ARG A 141 -2.84 -3.18 -15.02
C ARG A 141 -4.34 -3.13 -15.23
N GLY A 142 -4.77 -3.33 -16.48
CA GLY A 142 -6.17 -3.50 -16.79
C GLY A 142 -6.66 -4.60 -15.86
N LEU A 143 -7.73 -4.33 -15.11
CA LEU A 143 -8.51 -5.39 -14.49
C LEU A 143 -8.55 -6.53 -15.50
N HIS A 144 -7.96 -7.67 -15.16
CA HIS A 144 -8.20 -8.91 -15.88
C HIS A 144 -9.69 -9.17 -15.74
N ARG A 145 -10.47 -8.57 -16.64
CA ARG A 145 -11.85 -8.88 -16.91
C ARG A 145 -11.81 -10.34 -17.29
N GLY A 146 -12.22 -11.21 -16.37
CA GLY A 146 -12.46 -12.61 -16.64
C GLY A 146 -13.39 -12.70 -17.84
N GLY A 147 -12.79 -12.85 -19.02
CA GLY A 147 -13.47 -13.08 -20.27
C GLY A 147 -14.01 -14.49 -20.22
N ARG A 148 -15.33 -14.59 -20.01
CA ARG A 148 -16.17 -15.73 -20.33
C ARG A 148 -15.59 -16.59 -21.45
N ALA A 149 -15.10 -17.78 -21.12
CA ALA A 149 -15.11 -18.89 -22.05
C ALA A 149 -16.55 -19.44 -22.09
N ALA A 150 -17.44 -18.75 -22.82
CA ALA A 150 -18.62 -19.41 -23.37
C ALA A 150 -18.15 -20.03 -24.69
N VAL A 151 -17.65 -21.25 -24.63
CA VAL A 151 -17.41 -22.04 -25.84
C VAL A 151 -18.76 -22.56 -26.32
N SER A 152 -18.99 -22.27 -27.58
CA SER A 152 -20.21 -22.41 -28.34
C SER A 152 -20.69 -23.87 -28.44
N ALA A 153 -22.01 -24.01 -28.48
CA ALA A 153 -22.68 -25.17 -29.05
C ALA A 153 -22.12 -25.51 -30.43
N GLY A 154 -21.83 -26.78 -30.64
CA GLY A 154 -21.65 -27.41 -31.95
C GLY A 154 -22.54 -28.64 -31.98
N ALA A 155 -23.63 -28.53 -32.73
CA ALA A 155 -24.45 -29.66 -33.14
C ALA A 155 -23.77 -30.33 -34.34
N ASP A 156 -23.49 -31.63 -34.24
CA ASP A 156 -23.95 -32.67 -35.17
C ASP A 156 -23.76 -34.04 -34.49
#